data_AF-A0A378I8Y7-F1
#
_entry.id   AF-A0A378I8Y7-F1
#
_cell.length_a   1.000
_cell.length_b   1.000
_cell.length_c   1.000
_cell.angle_alpha   90.00
_cell.angle_beta   90.00
_cell.angle_gamma   90.00
#
_symmetry.space_group_name_H-M   'P 1'
#
loop_
_entity.id
_entity.type
_entity.pdbx_description
1 polymer ?
#
loop_
_entity_poly.entity_id
_entity_poly.type
_entity_poly.pdbx_seq_one_letter_code
_entity_poly.pdbx_strand_id
1 'polypeptide(L)'
;MLEFFFGKTKPASSSLDGQVIDLNKCEGSSKQRPLVHLPPLSEELVQALQRHLNIYSLNDELVKKMPKTDLHVHAEAGFLMDMQLARKLAERNKVEFPEYLIDPESDLWMYRGLEDFCQFLKDFRAISKLIQTPQDVEDITYAFYKYCYKNNVIFALPGISWIQCKDKMGFPEFIQAYNNALLNGMREFGEVSILRLRYYMERQVTEEENEEIWQNLRALPNRLITTIGLAGDELNHPFGKFIPFYEKVREHRAIAGNQPYFLTAHMEKYSDSQTILEATRLLDWIAHGRNAVDSEDCLNAMIAKGMRFEICPKSDIAVYEEIPDLDQHIQLKKLLAAQVVTLSSDDPAFFGGVTGVYQDVLNAKLVDYSQLLQCTVNGLMPAQPASLEEFKANQPKFFQEQQRIAMTGLLKIQFFQYYWLMLPSLVNLPAETAQKLFQIDLKTSEKQIVEYLSEVIDPVITDALSGMLQCKCKIRTNTQAILEETKQMHSEFYERCNQDDTMNLAFSLTSTLNCLSGML
;
A
#
# COMPACT_ATOMS: atom_id res chain seq x y z
N MET A 1 -31.79 0.00 -22.18
CA MET A 1 -31.93 1.08 -21.17
C MET A 1 -30.59 1.78 -20.90
N LEU A 2 -29.48 1.06 -20.70
CA LEU A 2 -28.13 1.64 -20.58
C LEU A 2 -27.62 2.33 -21.87
N GLU A 3 -27.85 1.76 -23.06
CA GLU A 3 -27.47 2.45 -24.33
C GLU A 3 -28.26 3.74 -24.60
N PHE A 4 -29.44 3.92 -23.98
CA PHE A 4 -30.26 5.12 -24.17
C PHE A 4 -29.69 6.33 -23.41
N PHE A 5 -28.89 6.11 -22.35
CA PHE A 5 -28.19 7.18 -21.62
C PHE A 5 -26.82 7.53 -22.21
N PHE A 6 -26.20 6.63 -22.98
CA PHE A 6 -24.84 6.82 -23.51
C PHE A 6 -24.78 7.06 -25.04
N GLY A 7 -25.92 7.28 -25.69
CA GLY A 7 -25.98 7.59 -27.12
C GLY A 7 -25.40 8.97 -27.46
N LYS A 8 -24.18 8.99 -28.04
CA LYS A 8 -23.57 10.04 -28.89
C LYS A 8 -23.96 11.49 -28.60
N THR A 9 -24.00 11.88 -27.34
CA THR A 9 -23.99 13.26 -26.92
C THR A 9 -22.71 13.44 -26.12
N LYS A 10 -21.93 14.49 -26.41
CA LYS A 10 -20.98 14.99 -25.40
C LYS A 10 -21.79 15.10 -24.10
N PRO A 11 -21.36 14.53 -22.96
CA PRO A 11 -22.05 14.80 -21.71
C PRO A 11 -22.17 16.32 -21.59
N ALA A 12 -23.36 16.80 -21.25
CA ALA A 12 -23.52 18.20 -20.88
C ALA A 12 -22.42 18.52 -19.86
N SER A 13 -21.71 19.64 -20.04
CA SER A 13 -20.65 20.03 -19.12
C SER A 13 -21.20 19.98 -17.70
N SER A 14 -20.60 19.15 -16.85
CA SER A 14 -21.02 19.04 -15.45
C SER A 14 -20.76 20.39 -14.78
N SER A 15 -21.64 20.79 -13.88
CA SER A 15 -21.39 21.97 -13.02
C SER A 15 -20.16 21.77 -12.11
N LEU A 16 -19.69 20.53 -11.96
CA LEU A 16 -18.52 20.13 -11.19
C LEU A 16 -17.25 19.94 -12.06
N ASP A 17 -17.34 20.17 -13.38
CA ASP A 17 -16.19 20.08 -14.28
C ASP A 17 -15.09 21.08 -13.84
N GLY A 18 -13.87 20.58 -13.67
CA GLY A 18 -12.73 21.35 -13.18
C GLY A 18 -12.54 21.35 -11.65
N GLN A 19 -13.45 20.72 -10.89
CA GLN A 19 -13.31 20.54 -9.43
C GLN A 19 -12.74 19.16 -9.04
N VAL A 20 -12.66 18.25 -9.99
CA VAL A 20 -12.06 16.92 -9.83
C VAL A 20 -10.78 16.80 -10.67
N ILE A 21 -9.92 15.83 -10.34
CA ILE A 21 -8.68 15.59 -11.10
C ILE A 21 -9.01 15.29 -12.57
N ASP A 22 -8.35 15.99 -13.49
CA ASP A 22 -8.46 15.73 -14.92
C ASP A 22 -7.50 14.60 -15.33
N LEU A 23 -8.05 13.38 -15.39
CA LEU A 23 -7.30 12.19 -15.71
C LEU A 23 -6.72 12.20 -17.14
N ASN A 24 -7.26 13.00 -18.07
CA ASN A 24 -6.72 13.10 -19.43
C ASN A 24 -5.40 13.88 -19.48
N LYS A 25 -5.10 14.67 -18.43
CA LYS A 25 -3.84 15.41 -18.28
C LYS A 25 -2.81 14.67 -17.42
N CYS A 26 -3.17 13.50 -16.87
CA CYS A 26 -2.31 12.68 -16.05
C CYS A 26 -1.53 11.71 -16.95
N GLU A 27 -0.48 12.16 -17.63
CA GLU A 27 0.55 11.24 -18.13
C GLU A 27 1.47 10.89 -16.97
N GLY A 28 1.53 9.64 -16.51
CA GLY A 28 2.35 9.32 -15.33
C GLY A 28 3.87 9.37 -15.55
N SER A 29 4.36 10.00 -16.63
CA SER A 29 5.76 10.41 -16.80
C SER A 29 5.95 11.93 -16.76
N SER A 30 4.87 12.71 -16.61
CA SER A 30 4.95 14.17 -16.47
C SER A 30 5.66 14.57 -15.17
N LYS A 31 6.52 15.59 -15.26
CA LYS A 31 7.13 16.24 -14.07
C LYS A 31 6.07 16.84 -13.13
N GLN A 32 4.87 17.12 -13.64
CA GLN A 32 3.73 17.62 -12.88
C GLN A 32 2.76 16.48 -12.59
N ARG A 33 2.79 15.99 -11.34
CA ARG A 33 1.83 15.02 -10.84
C ARG A 33 0.48 15.70 -10.56
N PRO A 34 -0.64 14.95 -10.59
CA PRO A 34 -1.93 15.53 -10.28
C PRO A 34 -1.94 16.06 -8.84
N LEU A 35 -2.34 17.32 -8.70
CA LEU A 35 -2.66 17.91 -7.42
C LEU A 35 -4.11 17.62 -7.10
N VAL A 36 -4.37 17.22 -5.86
CA VAL A 36 -5.74 17.01 -5.37
C VAL A 36 -6.18 18.25 -4.63
N HIS A 37 -7.39 18.70 -4.94
CA HIS A 37 -8.06 19.76 -4.22
C HIS A 37 -9.46 19.30 -3.82
N LEU A 38 -9.82 19.55 -2.57
CA LEU A 38 -11.15 19.41 -2.02
C LEU A 38 -11.59 20.76 -1.45
N PRO A 39 -12.74 21.31 -1.87
CA PRO A 39 -13.29 22.51 -1.23
C PRO A 39 -13.48 22.28 0.27
N PRO A 40 -13.03 23.20 1.14
CA PRO A 40 -13.16 23.01 2.58
C PRO A 40 -14.63 22.98 3.00
N LEU A 41 -14.95 22.13 3.98
CA LEU A 41 -16.25 22.15 4.66
C LEU A 41 -16.15 23.12 5.84
N SER A 42 -17.05 24.12 5.92
CA SER A 42 -17.05 25.05 7.05
C SER A 42 -17.45 24.35 8.34
N GLU A 43 -17.04 24.88 9.50
CA GLU A 43 -17.42 24.31 10.80
C GLU A 43 -18.94 24.24 10.98
N GLU A 44 -19.68 25.26 10.49
CA GLU A 44 -21.14 25.27 10.54
C GLU A 44 -21.74 24.13 9.70
N LEU A 45 -21.17 23.88 8.51
CA LEU A 45 -21.61 22.80 7.63
C LEU A 45 -21.31 21.43 8.25
N VAL A 46 -20.12 21.25 8.82
CA VAL A 46 -19.74 20.02 9.55
C VAL A 46 -20.74 19.74 10.68
N GLN A 47 -21.05 20.73 11.51
CA GLN A 47 -22.03 20.60 12.59
C GLN A 47 -23.46 20.36 12.08
N ALA A 48 -23.84 20.98 10.96
CA ALA A 48 -25.14 20.73 10.33
C ALA A 48 -25.24 19.29 9.82
N LEU A 49 -24.21 18.79 9.12
CA LEU A 49 -24.14 17.41 8.65
C LEU A 49 -24.17 16.41 9.79
N GLN A 50 -23.39 16.62 10.86
CA GLN A 50 -23.38 15.71 12.01
C GLN A 50 -24.76 15.57 12.65
N ARG A 51 -25.47 16.69 12.86
CA ARG A 51 -26.84 16.67 13.39
C ARG A 51 -27.83 16.04 12.42
N HIS A 52 -27.75 16.40 11.14
CA HIS A 52 -28.69 15.94 10.12
C HIS A 52 -28.55 14.44 9.83
N LEU A 53 -27.32 13.93 9.82
CA LEU A 53 -26.99 12.52 9.59
C LEU A 53 -27.05 11.67 10.88
N ASN A 54 -27.16 12.31 12.05
CA ASN A 54 -27.11 11.66 13.36
C ASN A 54 -25.81 10.85 13.57
N ILE A 55 -24.66 11.48 13.30
CA ILE A 55 -23.33 10.87 13.46
C ILE A 55 -22.49 11.66 14.48
N TYR A 56 -21.63 10.95 15.21
CA TYR A 56 -20.80 11.54 16.26
C TYR A 56 -19.67 12.41 15.70
N SER A 57 -18.90 11.87 14.75
CA SER A 57 -17.73 12.51 14.15
C SER A 57 -17.81 12.37 12.64
N LEU A 58 -18.04 13.49 11.94
CA LEU A 58 -18.01 13.49 10.48
C LEU A 58 -16.60 13.13 9.98
N ASN A 59 -15.56 13.59 10.67
CA ASN A 59 -14.19 13.36 10.25
C ASN A 59 -13.83 11.88 10.22
N ASP A 60 -14.19 11.12 11.25
CA ASP A 60 -13.90 9.69 11.33
C ASP A 60 -14.60 8.91 10.22
N GLU A 61 -15.85 9.25 9.92
CA GLU A 61 -16.61 8.62 8.83
C GLU A 61 -16.03 8.95 7.45
N LEU A 62 -15.63 10.20 7.23
CA LEU A 62 -14.99 10.61 5.97
C LEU A 62 -13.63 9.94 5.78
N VAL A 63 -12.79 9.86 6.82
CA VAL A 63 -11.48 9.18 6.72
C VAL A 63 -11.66 7.67 6.47
N LYS A 64 -12.66 7.01 7.06
CA LYS A 64 -12.96 5.60 6.75
C LYS A 64 -13.30 5.39 5.27
N LYS A 65 -14.06 6.29 4.66
CA LYS A 65 -14.46 6.25 3.24
C LYS A 65 -13.36 6.69 2.26
N MET A 66 -12.43 7.51 2.73
CA MET A 66 -11.36 8.07 1.93
C MET A 66 -10.45 6.98 1.34
N PRO A 67 -10.12 7.05 0.04
CA PRO A 67 -9.10 6.20 -0.58
C PRO A 67 -7.74 6.40 0.09
N LYS A 68 -7.01 5.30 0.37
CA LYS A 68 -5.69 5.33 1.00
C LYS A 68 -4.72 4.44 0.24
N THR A 69 -3.43 4.73 0.34
CA THR A 69 -2.37 3.78 -0.05
C THR A 69 -1.64 3.31 1.19
N ASP A 70 -1.08 2.11 1.14
CA ASP A 70 -0.20 1.58 2.19
C ASP A 70 1.03 0.95 1.55
N LEU A 71 2.07 1.76 1.35
CA LEU A 71 3.25 1.34 0.57
C LEU A 71 4.32 0.68 1.42
N HIS A 72 4.32 0.99 2.71
CA HIS A 72 5.27 0.48 3.68
C HIS A 72 4.49 -0.31 4.71
N VAL A 73 4.42 -1.61 4.47
CA VAL A 73 3.82 -2.58 5.38
C VAL A 73 4.60 -3.88 5.31
N HIS A 74 4.96 -4.46 6.44
CA HIS A 74 5.66 -5.75 6.48
C HIS A 74 4.65 -6.89 6.50
N ALA A 75 4.79 -7.84 5.59
CA ALA A 75 3.80 -8.89 5.39
C ALA A 75 3.80 -9.93 6.51
N GLU A 76 4.94 -10.15 7.17
CA GLU A 76 5.09 -11.26 8.11
C GLU A 76 4.27 -11.03 9.40
N ALA A 77 4.84 -10.48 10.46
CA ALA A 77 4.07 -10.19 11.66
C ALA A 77 3.02 -9.09 11.41
N GLY A 78 3.28 -8.16 10.49
CA GLY A 78 2.38 -7.06 10.20
C GLY A 78 1.01 -7.49 9.66
N PHE A 79 0.89 -8.62 8.94
CA PHE A 79 -0.42 -9.11 8.47
C PHE A 79 -1.23 -9.85 9.54
N LEU A 80 -0.62 -10.25 10.65
CA LEU A 80 -1.28 -11.00 11.72
C LEU A 80 -2.14 -10.10 12.62
N MET A 81 -2.88 -9.16 12.05
CA MET A 81 -3.79 -8.26 12.76
C MET A 81 -5.02 -8.97 13.35
N ASP A 82 -5.38 -10.14 12.82
CA ASP A 82 -6.51 -10.95 13.29
C ASP A 82 -6.03 -12.01 14.29
N MET A 83 -6.35 -11.81 15.56
CA MET A 83 -5.94 -12.71 16.65
C MET A 83 -6.51 -14.13 16.51
N GLN A 84 -7.71 -14.27 15.93
CA GLN A 84 -8.28 -15.61 15.71
C GLN A 84 -7.49 -16.37 14.66
N LEU A 85 -7.06 -15.68 13.60
CA LEU A 85 -6.18 -16.25 12.59
C LEU A 85 -4.83 -16.63 13.22
N ALA A 86 -4.21 -15.73 13.99
CA ALA A 86 -2.93 -16.01 14.63
C ALA A 86 -2.96 -17.23 15.56
N ARG A 87 -3.99 -17.34 16.41
CA ARG A 87 -4.20 -18.52 17.28
C ARG A 87 -4.43 -19.80 16.47
N LYS A 88 -5.19 -19.71 15.37
CA LYS A 88 -5.39 -20.83 14.43
C LYS A 88 -4.07 -21.28 13.78
N LEU A 89 -3.18 -20.35 13.43
CA LEU A 89 -1.86 -20.70 12.89
C LEU A 89 -1.02 -21.44 13.92
N ALA A 90 -1.01 -20.95 15.16
CA ALA A 90 -0.29 -21.59 16.26
C ALA A 90 -0.76 -23.02 16.50
N GLU A 91 -2.08 -23.22 16.55
CA GLU A 91 -2.69 -24.55 16.69
C GLU A 91 -2.35 -25.46 15.50
N ARG A 92 -2.53 -24.97 14.26
CA ARG A 92 -2.23 -25.70 13.02
C ARG A 92 -0.79 -26.21 13.02
N ASN A 93 0.13 -25.34 13.41
CA ASN A 93 1.56 -25.58 13.31
C ASN A 93 2.18 -26.17 14.58
N LYS A 94 1.38 -26.39 15.62
CA LYS A 94 1.83 -26.87 16.95
C LYS A 94 2.99 -26.04 17.52
N VAL A 95 2.92 -24.73 17.32
CA VAL A 95 3.88 -23.77 17.89
C VAL A 95 3.23 -23.07 19.08
N GLU A 96 4.05 -22.75 20.09
CA GLU A 96 3.57 -22.01 21.25
C GLU A 96 3.10 -20.61 20.82
N PHE A 97 1.89 -20.23 21.24
CA PHE A 97 1.36 -18.91 21.00
C PHE A 97 1.99 -17.92 21.99
N PRO A 98 2.55 -16.78 21.54
CA PRO A 98 3.26 -15.85 22.41
C PRO A 98 2.29 -14.98 23.22
N GLU A 99 1.62 -15.58 24.22
CA GLU A 99 0.64 -14.88 25.09
C GLU A 99 1.23 -13.65 25.80
N TYR A 100 2.54 -13.62 26.01
CA TYR A 100 3.24 -12.47 26.61
C TYR A 100 3.27 -11.23 25.72
N LEU A 101 2.87 -11.33 24.44
CA LEU A 101 2.70 -10.23 23.51
C LEU A 101 1.24 -9.83 23.33
N ILE A 102 0.33 -10.30 24.18
CA ILE A 102 -1.08 -9.93 24.12
C ILE A 102 -1.38 -8.90 25.18
N ASP A 103 -1.98 -7.78 24.74
CA ASP A 103 -2.59 -6.83 25.63
C ASP A 103 -3.80 -7.44 26.36
N PRO A 104 -3.76 -7.55 27.70
CA PRO A 104 -4.76 -8.30 28.46
C PRO A 104 -6.15 -7.63 28.46
N GLU A 105 -6.25 -6.36 28.08
CA GLU A 105 -7.51 -5.61 28.06
C GLU A 105 -8.16 -5.64 26.66
N SER A 106 -7.35 -5.48 25.61
CA SER A 106 -7.83 -5.36 24.23
C SER A 106 -7.80 -6.67 23.44
N ASP A 107 -7.08 -7.69 23.90
CA ASP A 107 -6.77 -8.92 23.13
C ASP A 107 -6.20 -8.56 21.75
N LEU A 108 -5.30 -7.58 21.72
CA LEU A 108 -4.52 -7.19 20.54
C LEU A 108 -3.03 -7.43 20.82
N TRP A 109 -2.22 -7.46 19.76
CA TRP A 109 -0.78 -7.51 19.94
C TRP A 109 -0.26 -6.24 20.64
N MET A 110 0.62 -6.45 21.60
CA MET A 110 1.53 -5.45 22.12
C MET A 110 2.96 -5.80 21.72
N TYR A 111 3.86 -4.84 21.84
CA TYR A 111 5.31 -5.05 21.76
C TYR A 111 5.94 -4.48 23.02
N ARG A 112 7.09 -5.04 23.41
CA ARG A 112 7.81 -4.67 24.64
C ARG A 112 8.96 -3.71 24.36
N GLY A 113 9.41 -3.64 23.11
CA GLY A 113 10.50 -2.78 22.66
C GLY A 113 10.07 -1.34 22.40
N LEU A 114 9.61 -0.62 23.42
CA LEU A 114 9.32 0.83 23.30
C LEU A 114 10.62 1.67 23.18
N GLU A 115 11.74 1.16 23.71
CA GLU A 115 13.02 1.90 23.82
C GLU A 115 14.19 1.17 23.11
N ASP A 116 13.96 -0.04 22.56
CA ASP A 116 14.98 -0.86 21.90
C ASP A 116 14.44 -1.48 20.62
N PHE A 117 14.85 -0.94 19.46
CA PHE A 117 14.50 -1.46 18.15
C PHE A 117 14.89 -2.95 17.99
N CYS A 118 15.99 -3.38 18.61
CA CYS A 118 16.39 -4.79 18.60
C CYS A 118 15.39 -5.65 19.38
N GLN A 119 14.80 -5.13 20.45
CA GLN A 119 13.74 -5.81 21.19
C GLN A 119 12.43 -5.87 20.39
N PHE A 120 12.06 -4.78 19.69
CA PHE A 120 10.95 -4.81 18.74
C PHE A 120 11.14 -5.91 17.69
N LEU A 121 12.31 -5.99 17.05
CA LEU A 121 12.62 -7.05 16.07
C LEU A 121 12.52 -8.47 16.67
N LYS A 122 12.82 -8.65 17.96
CA LYS A 122 12.62 -9.95 18.64
C LYS A 122 11.14 -10.28 18.81
N ASP A 123 10.32 -9.30 19.18
CA ASP A 123 8.87 -9.47 19.35
C ASP A 123 8.19 -9.72 17.99
N PHE A 124 8.56 -8.96 16.95
CA PHE A 124 8.15 -9.20 15.57
C PHE A 124 8.46 -10.63 15.13
N ARG A 125 9.70 -11.09 15.31
CA ARG A 125 10.10 -12.47 14.97
C ARG A 125 9.36 -13.53 15.78
N ALA A 126 8.95 -13.23 17.02
CA ALA A 126 8.18 -14.18 17.82
C ALA A 126 6.78 -14.42 17.22
N ILE A 127 6.14 -13.38 16.68
CA ILE A 127 4.87 -13.48 15.97
C ILE A 127 5.06 -14.14 14.60
N SER A 128 6.09 -13.76 13.82
CA SER A 128 6.37 -14.37 12.51
C SER A 128 6.59 -15.88 12.58
N LYS A 129 7.07 -16.41 13.72
CA LYS A 129 7.22 -17.86 13.93
C LYS A 129 5.91 -18.65 13.87
N LEU A 130 4.75 -17.98 13.94
CA LEU A 130 3.46 -18.64 13.73
C LEU A 130 3.31 -19.14 12.28
N ILE A 131 4.06 -18.58 11.34
CA ILE A 131 4.06 -18.92 9.90
C ILE A 131 5.06 -20.05 9.67
N GLN A 132 4.60 -21.23 9.26
CA GLN A 132 5.45 -22.41 9.05
C GLN A 132 5.25 -23.07 7.68
N THR A 133 4.14 -22.79 6.98
CA THR A 133 3.71 -23.48 5.76
C THR A 133 3.27 -22.48 4.69
N PRO A 134 3.32 -22.84 3.39
CA PRO A 134 2.79 -22.00 2.32
C PRO A 134 1.32 -21.60 2.54
N GLN A 135 0.50 -22.46 3.15
CA GLN A 135 -0.89 -22.13 3.49
C GLN A 135 -0.98 -21.01 4.54
N ASP A 136 -0.04 -20.90 5.47
CA ASP A 136 0.01 -19.77 6.41
C ASP A 136 0.21 -18.45 5.67
N VAL A 137 1.14 -18.43 4.72
CA VAL A 137 1.41 -17.26 3.87
C VAL A 137 0.18 -16.88 3.05
N GLU A 138 -0.52 -17.86 2.47
CA GLU A 138 -1.78 -17.61 1.76
C GLU A 138 -2.85 -16.99 2.67
N ASP A 139 -3.05 -17.58 3.86
CA ASP A 139 -4.09 -17.17 4.80
C ASP A 139 -3.85 -15.73 5.32
N ILE A 140 -2.62 -15.39 5.73
CA ILE A 140 -2.30 -14.03 6.22
C ILE A 140 -2.40 -12.99 5.10
N THR A 141 -1.98 -13.35 3.88
CA THR A 141 -2.02 -12.43 2.74
C THR A 141 -3.46 -12.15 2.32
N TYR A 142 -4.30 -13.19 2.28
CA TYR A 142 -5.72 -13.02 1.98
C TYR A 142 -6.44 -12.22 3.09
N ALA A 143 -6.11 -12.45 4.36
CA ALA A 143 -6.63 -11.67 5.48
C ALA A 143 -6.24 -10.18 5.37
N PHE A 144 -4.99 -9.88 5.01
CA PHE A 144 -4.54 -8.52 4.77
C PHE A 144 -5.22 -7.86 3.56
N TYR A 145 -5.45 -8.61 2.48
CA TYR A 145 -6.21 -8.10 1.32
C TYR A 145 -7.64 -7.70 1.73
N LYS A 146 -8.29 -8.53 2.56
CA LYS A 146 -9.61 -8.24 3.12
C LYS A 146 -9.58 -7.01 4.04
N TYR A 147 -8.52 -6.85 4.84
CA TYR A 147 -8.29 -5.64 5.64
C TYR A 147 -8.18 -4.40 4.73
N CYS A 148 -7.38 -4.46 3.65
CA CYS A 148 -7.25 -3.39 2.66
C CYS A 148 -8.61 -3.01 2.06
N TYR A 149 -9.38 -4.01 1.63
CA TYR A 149 -10.73 -3.82 1.07
C TYR A 149 -11.65 -3.10 2.05
N LYS A 150 -11.71 -3.57 3.31
CA LYS A 150 -12.55 -2.95 4.36
C LYS A 150 -12.17 -1.49 4.58
N ASN A 151 -10.87 -1.18 4.58
CA ASN A 151 -10.33 0.13 4.95
C ASN A 151 -10.16 1.13 3.77
N ASN A 152 -10.64 0.78 2.58
CA ASN A 152 -10.46 1.58 1.36
C ASN A 152 -8.97 1.84 1.04
N VAL A 153 -8.10 0.86 1.33
CA VAL A 153 -6.72 0.87 0.88
C VAL A 153 -6.71 0.48 -0.60
N ILE A 154 -6.60 1.48 -1.47
CA ILE A 154 -6.77 1.33 -2.91
C ILE A 154 -5.56 0.74 -3.62
N PHE A 155 -4.38 0.89 -3.01
CA PHE A 155 -3.15 0.26 -3.42
C PHE A 155 -2.27 -0.04 -2.20
N ALA A 156 -1.73 -1.25 -2.12
CA ALA A 156 -0.76 -1.59 -1.09
C ALA A 156 0.45 -2.32 -1.69
N LEU A 157 1.62 -2.08 -1.09
CA LEU A 157 2.90 -2.66 -1.50
C LEU A 157 3.57 -3.36 -0.31
N PRO A 158 2.99 -4.47 0.17
CA PRO A 158 3.59 -5.24 1.26
C PRO A 158 5.00 -5.75 0.93
N GLY A 159 5.86 -5.60 1.91
CA GLY A 159 7.21 -6.14 1.94
C GLY A 159 7.23 -7.57 2.44
N ILE A 160 7.94 -8.45 1.72
CA ILE A 160 8.09 -9.87 2.05
C ILE A 160 9.56 -10.23 2.14
N SER A 161 9.89 -11.14 3.04
CA SER A 161 11.23 -11.70 3.21
C SER A 161 11.15 -13.21 3.43
N TRP A 162 11.81 -13.98 2.56
CA TRP A 162 11.82 -15.44 2.67
C TRP A 162 12.67 -15.92 3.86
N ILE A 163 13.65 -15.14 4.30
CA ILE A 163 14.63 -15.59 5.29
C ILE A 163 13.98 -16.04 6.60
N GLN A 164 12.86 -15.42 7.00
CA GLN A 164 12.16 -15.73 8.24
C GLN A 164 11.53 -17.14 8.26
N CYS A 165 11.29 -17.72 7.07
CA CYS A 165 10.68 -19.04 6.91
C CYS A 165 11.49 -19.97 6.00
N LYS A 166 12.75 -19.62 5.71
CA LYS A 166 13.64 -20.35 4.81
C LYS A 166 13.87 -21.80 5.24
N ASP A 167 13.96 -22.06 6.54
CA ASP A 167 14.12 -23.41 7.09
C ASP A 167 12.82 -24.25 7.05
N LYS A 168 11.71 -23.66 6.60
CA LYS A 168 10.35 -24.24 6.67
C LYS A 168 9.73 -24.50 5.31
N MET A 169 9.98 -23.61 4.34
CA MET A 169 9.49 -23.74 2.98
C MET A 169 10.51 -23.22 1.97
N GLY A 170 10.50 -23.76 0.76
CA GLY A 170 11.37 -23.30 -0.31
C GLY A 170 10.97 -21.93 -0.83
N PHE A 171 11.93 -21.20 -1.41
CA PHE A 171 11.67 -19.90 -2.06
C PHE A 171 10.53 -19.94 -3.09
N PRO A 172 10.41 -20.97 -3.97
CA PRO A 172 9.31 -21.03 -4.92
C PRO A 172 7.94 -21.21 -4.24
N GLU A 173 7.86 -22.04 -3.20
CA GLU A 173 6.63 -22.28 -2.43
C GLU A 173 6.16 -21.01 -1.74
N PHE A 174 7.10 -20.28 -1.12
CA PHE A 174 6.87 -18.99 -0.48
C PHE A 174 6.27 -17.97 -1.45
N ILE A 175 6.87 -17.81 -2.64
CA ILE A 175 6.39 -16.86 -3.65
C ILE A 175 5.06 -17.32 -4.27
N GLN A 176 4.88 -18.61 -4.51
CA GLN A 176 3.64 -19.16 -5.04
C GLN A 176 2.46 -18.93 -4.09
N ALA A 177 2.67 -19.04 -2.78
CA ALA A 177 1.66 -18.73 -1.77
C ALA A 177 1.19 -17.27 -1.85
N TYR A 178 2.11 -16.30 -1.88
CA TYR A 178 1.72 -14.90 -2.10
C TYR A 178 0.98 -14.71 -3.43
N ASN A 179 1.45 -15.32 -4.52
CA ASN A 179 0.80 -15.22 -5.82
C ASN A 179 -0.64 -15.76 -5.80
N ASN A 180 -0.89 -16.89 -5.12
CA ASN A 180 -2.21 -17.49 -4.96
C ASN A 180 -3.16 -16.52 -4.24
N ALA A 181 -2.71 -15.98 -3.10
CA ALA A 181 -3.51 -15.05 -2.30
C ALA A 181 -3.76 -13.72 -3.04
N LEU A 182 -2.76 -13.18 -3.75
CA LEU A 182 -2.93 -11.97 -4.57
C LEU A 182 -3.93 -12.18 -5.70
N LEU A 183 -3.91 -13.33 -6.38
CA LEU A 183 -4.85 -13.65 -7.43
C LEU A 183 -6.27 -13.78 -6.89
N ASN A 184 -6.46 -14.46 -5.76
CA ASN A 184 -7.76 -14.59 -5.11
C ASN A 184 -8.28 -13.24 -4.61
N GLY A 185 -7.43 -12.46 -3.94
CA GLY A 185 -7.77 -11.11 -3.50
C GLY A 185 -8.11 -10.18 -4.66
N MET A 186 -7.40 -10.26 -5.79
CA MET A 186 -7.72 -9.48 -6.98
C MET A 186 -9.08 -9.85 -7.58
N ARG A 187 -9.47 -11.13 -7.56
CA ARG A 187 -10.80 -11.58 -8.03
C ARG A 187 -11.93 -11.03 -7.18
N GLU A 188 -11.77 -11.00 -5.86
CA GLU A 188 -12.83 -10.64 -4.92
C GLU A 188 -12.88 -9.15 -4.57
N PHE A 189 -11.72 -8.51 -4.50
CA PHE A 189 -11.55 -7.18 -3.93
C PHE A 189 -10.92 -6.17 -4.91
N GLY A 190 -10.57 -6.60 -6.14
CA GLY A 190 -9.80 -5.82 -7.12
C GLY A 190 -10.41 -4.47 -7.51
N GLU A 191 -11.75 -4.35 -7.48
CA GLU A 191 -12.44 -3.07 -7.72
C GLU A 191 -12.09 -2.00 -6.67
N VAL A 192 -11.73 -2.39 -5.45
CA VAL A 192 -11.36 -1.46 -4.38
C VAL A 192 -9.86 -1.49 -4.13
N SER A 193 -9.26 -2.66 -3.94
CA SER A 193 -7.87 -2.81 -3.51
C SER A 193 -7.04 -3.57 -4.53
N ILE A 194 -5.82 -3.10 -4.80
CA ILE A 194 -4.84 -3.76 -5.65
C ILE A 194 -3.54 -3.89 -4.88
N LEU A 195 -2.94 -5.08 -4.85
CA LEU A 195 -1.68 -5.33 -4.17
C LEU A 195 -0.57 -5.73 -5.16
N ARG A 196 0.66 -5.30 -4.87
CA ARG A 196 1.91 -5.79 -5.45
C ARG A 196 2.90 -6.08 -4.32
N LEU A 197 3.96 -6.82 -4.60
CA LEU A 197 4.94 -7.22 -3.58
C LEU A 197 6.22 -6.41 -3.73
N ARG A 198 6.79 -6.06 -2.58
CA ARG A 198 8.17 -5.64 -2.42
C ARG A 198 8.93 -6.81 -1.80
N TYR A 199 10.05 -7.21 -2.37
CA TYR A 199 10.95 -8.15 -1.70
C TYR A 199 11.95 -7.37 -0.86
N TYR A 200 12.03 -7.63 0.44
CA TYR A 200 13.03 -7.03 1.32
C TYR A 200 14.29 -7.89 1.36
N MET A 201 15.43 -7.27 1.03
CA MET A 201 16.72 -7.75 1.52
C MET A 201 16.82 -7.38 3.00
N GLU A 202 17.26 -8.31 3.84
CA GLU A 202 17.44 -8.07 5.27
C GLU A 202 18.89 -7.68 5.58
N ARG A 203 19.08 -6.56 6.27
CA ARG A 203 20.39 -5.97 6.55
C ARG A 203 21.35 -6.89 7.29
N GLN A 204 20.82 -7.67 8.22
CA GLN A 204 21.58 -8.53 9.14
C GLN A 204 22.01 -9.89 8.57
N VAL A 205 21.55 -10.27 7.37
CA VAL A 205 21.89 -11.57 6.77
C VAL A 205 23.27 -11.52 6.12
N THR A 206 23.89 -12.68 5.86
CA THR A 206 25.22 -12.71 5.27
C THR A 206 25.21 -12.28 3.80
N GLU A 207 26.38 -11.95 3.25
CA GLU A 207 26.50 -11.62 1.82
C GLU A 207 26.13 -12.82 0.94
N GLU A 208 26.47 -14.05 1.36
CA GLU A 208 26.10 -15.28 0.67
C GLU A 208 24.58 -15.50 0.65
N GLU A 209 23.89 -15.25 1.76
CA GLU A 209 22.43 -15.36 1.83
C GLU A 209 21.74 -14.30 0.96
N ASN A 210 22.25 -13.06 0.98
CA ASN A 210 21.77 -12.00 0.10
C ASN A 210 21.96 -12.38 -1.39
N GLU A 211 23.10 -12.96 -1.74
CA GLU A 211 23.36 -13.39 -3.10
C GLU A 211 22.47 -14.58 -3.52
N GLU A 212 22.22 -15.53 -2.63
CA GLU A 212 21.30 -16.64 -2.86
C GLU A 212 19.88 -16.14 -3.18
N ILE A 213 19.37 -15.21 -2.37
CA ILE A 213 18.07 -14.58 -2.59
C ILE A 213 18.03 -13.89 -3.95
N TRP A 214 19.08 -13.14 -4.30
CA TRP A 214 19.16 -12.48 -5.59
C TRP A 214 19.25 -13.45 -6.77
N GLN A 215 19.94 -14.57 -6.60
CA GLN A 215 19.97 -15.65 -7.59
C GLN A 215 18.57 -16.25 -7.78
N ASN A 216 17.84 -16.50 -6.69
CA ASN A 216 16.47 -17.01 -6.75
C ASN A 216 15.54 -16.02 -7.49
N LEU A 217 15.60 -14.72 -7.18
CA LEU A 217 14.80 -13.68 -7.85
C LEU A 217 15.09 -13.57 -9.36
N ARG A 218 16.33 -13.87 -9.79
CA ARG A 218 16.71 -13.88 -11.21
C ARG A 218 16.33 -15.18 -11.92
N ALA A 219 16.48 -16.32 -11.24
CA ALA A 219 16.14 -17.63 -11.78
C ALA A 219 14.63 -17.80 -11.94
N LEU A 220 13.85 -17.25 -11.00
CA LEU A 220 12.39 -17.29 -10.98
C LEU A 220 11.80 -15.87 -10.98
N PRO A 221 11.89 -15.15 -12.12
CA PRO A 221 11.36 -13.79 -12.20
C PRO A 221 9.85 -13.81 -11.98
N ASN A 222 9.38 -12.99 -11.04
CA ASN A 222 7.96 -12.86 -10.72
C ASN A 222 7.51 -11.40 -10.87
N ARG A 223 6.59 -11.16 -11.81
CA ARG A 223 6.06 -9.83 -12.14
C ARG A 223 5.10 -9.24 -11.10
N LEU A 224 4.65 -10.05 -10.15
CA LEU A 224 3.92 -9.57 -8.97
C LEU A 224 4.85 -8.96 -7.91
N ILE A 225 6.15 -9.26 -7.97
CA ILE A 225 7.21 -8.59 -7.21
C ILE A 225 7.73 -7.43 -8.05
N THR A 226 7.33 -6.22 -7.69
CA THR A 226 7.63 -5.01 -8.48
C THR A 226 8.76 -4.19 -7.91
N THR A 227 9.21 -4.50 -6.69
CA THR A 227 10.12 -3.65 -5.93
C THR A 227 11.11 -4.50 -5.13
N ILE A 228 12.37 -4.09 -5.09
CA ILE A 228 13.37 -4.57 -4.13
C ILE A 228 13.58 -3.48 -3.07
N GLY A 229 13.42 -3.88 -1.81
CA GLY A 229 13.62 -3.07 -0.63
C GLY A 229 14.84 -3.51 0.18
N LEU A 230 15.25 -2.71 1.15
CA LEU A 230 16.18 -3.07 2.22
C LEU A 230 15.54 -2.72 3.56
N ALA A 231 15.53 -3.66 4.50
CA ALA A 231 14.94 -3.52 5.84
C ALA A 231 15.83 -4.20 6.91
N GLY A 232 15.52 -4.00 8.18
CA GLY A 232 16.25 -4.61 9.31
C GLY A 232 17.19 -3.65 10.03
N ASP A 233 18.24 -4.17 10.66
CA ASP A 233 19.11 -3.43 11.57
C ASP A 233 20.01 -2.39 10.88
N GLU A 234 19.54 -1.15 10.77
CA GLU A 234 20.27 -0.04 10.15
C GLU A 234 21.56 0.33 10.89
N LEU A 235 21.54 0.30 12.23
CA LEU A 235 22.65 0.73 13.08
C LEU A 235 23.93 -0.04 12.77
N ASN A 236 23.84 -1.37 12.73
CA ASN A 236 25.01 -2.23 12.53
C ASN A 236 25.33 -2.47 11.04
N HIS A 237 24.35 -2.22 10.16
CA HIS A 237 24.44 -2.50 8.73
C HIS A 237 23.95 -1.29 7.91
N PRO A 238 24.72 -0.18 7.88
CA PRO A 238 24.31 1.06 7.21
C PRO A 238 24.16 0.87 5.69
N PHE A 239 23.36 1.73 5.06
CA PHE A 239 23.05 1.66 3.62
C PHE A 239 24.28 1.57 2.71
N GLY A 240 25.39 2.23 3.07
CA GLY A 240 26.63 2.23 2.29
C GLY A 240 27.18 0.84 1.99
N LYS A 241 26.94 -0.17 2.85
CA LYS A 241 27.35 -1.57 2.61
C LYS A 241 26.60 -2.23 1.45
N PHE A 242 25.41 -1.74 1.11
CA PHE A 242 24.52 -2.31 0.11
C PHE A 242 24.59 -1.60 -1.24
N ILE A 243 25.36 -0.52 -1.36
CA ILE A 243 25.55 0.21 -2.64
C ILE A 243 25.90 -0.75 -3.80
N PRO A 244 26.89 -1.67 -3.66
CA PRO A 244 27.24 -2.59 -4.74
C PRO A 244 26.08 -3.50 -5.16
N PHE A 245 25.25 -3.93 -4.21
CA PHE A 245 24.06 -4.72 -4.49
C PHE A 245 23.03 -3.91 -5.30
N TYR A 246 22.73 -2.67 -4.88
CA TYR A 246 21.79 -1.82 -5.61
C TYR A 246 22.30 -1.44 -7.00
N GLU A 247 23.59 -1.17 -7.16
CA GLU A 247 24.21 -0.95 -8.48
C GLU A 247 24.02 -2.17 -9.39
N LYS A 248 24.29 -3.38 -8.88
CA LYS A 248 24.06 -4.64 -9.59
C LYS A 248 22.59 -4.85 -9.98
N VAL A 249 21.63 -4.50 -9.12
CA VAL A 249 20.19 -4.59 -9.46
C VAL A 249 19.81 -3.54 -10.53
N ARG A 250 20.37 -2.33 -10.47
CA ARG A 250 20.18 -1.30 -11.51
C ARG A 250 20.72 -1.73 -12.87
N GLU A 251 21.92 -2.29 -12.90
CA GLU A 251 22.50 -2.87 -14.13
C GLU A 251 21.60 -3.98 -14.68
N HIS A 252 21.10 -4.86 -13.80
CA HIS A 252 20.20 -5.93 -14.20
C HIS A 252 18.90 -5.40 -14.81
N ARG A 253 18.20 -4.47 -14.14
CA ARG A 253 16.90 -3.97 -14.62
C ARG A 253 16.98 -3.11 -15.88
N ALA A 254 18.16 -2.51 -16.14
CA ALA A 254 18.40 -1.69 -17.33
C ALA A 254 18.46 -2.52 -18.62
N ILE A 255 18.74 -3.82 -18.53
CA ILE A 255 18.74 -4.74 -19.67
C ILE A 255 17.30 -5.08 -20.04
N ALA A 256 16.91 -4.79 -21.28
CA ALA A 256 15.57 -5.10 -21.79
C ALA A 256 15.25 -6.59 -21.67
N GLY A 257 14.05 -6.91 -21.18
CA GLY A 257 13.59 -8.28 -20.98
C GLY A 257 13.95 -8.90 -19.62
N ASN A 258 14.87 -8.31 -18.86
CA ASN A 258 15.05 -8.66 -17.45
C ASN A 258 13.87 -8.17 -16.62
N GLN A 259 13.66 -8.82 -15.47
CA GLN A 259 12.59 -8.46 -14.55
C GLN A 259 12.83 -7.03 -14.03
N PRO A 260 11.89 -6.09 -14.28
CA PRO A 260 12.02 -4.73 -13.78
C PRO A 260 11.70 -4.69 -12.29
N TYR A 261 12.55 -3.97 -11.56
CA TYR A 261 12.33 -3.71 -10.14
C TYR A 261 12.49 -2.22 -9.86
N PHE A 262 11.50 -1.65 -9.20
CA PHE A 262 11.74 -0.43 -8.44
C PHE A 262 12.66 -0.72 -7.24
N LEU A 263 13.35 0.31 -6.76
CA LEU A 263 14.32 0.23 -5.68
C LEU A 263 13.95 1.20 -4.57
N THR A 264 13.91 0.70 -3.35
CA THR A 264 13.73 1.50 -2.13
C THR A 264 14.56 0.92 -1.00
N ALA A 265 14.75 1.68 0.08
CA ALA A 265 15.44 1.23 1.28
C ALA A 265 14.90 2.00 2.48
N HIS A 266 14.83 1.34 3.64
CA HIS A 266 14.64 2.02 4.91
C HIS A 266 15.83 2.94 5.14
N MET A 267 15.59 4.22 5.35
CA MET A 267 16.61 5.21 5.73
C MET A 267 16.12 5.85 7.02
N GLU A 268 16.51 5.30 8.16
CA GLU A 268 15.92 5.67 9.46
C GLU A 268 16.85 6.59 10.26
N LYS A 269 16.87 6.43 11.59
CA LYS A 269 17.58 7.30 12.53
C LYS A 269 19.08 7.42 12.23
N TYR A 270 19.71 6.36 11.70
CA TYR A 270 21.15 6.33 11.47
C TYR A 270 21.56 6.75 10.06
N SER A 271 20.59 7.03 9.19
CA SER A 271 20.81 7.65 7.89
C SER A 271 20.69 9.17 7.99
N ASP A 272 21.81 9.88 7.93
CA ASP A 272 21.83 11.34 7.89
C ASP A 272 21.40 11.89 6.51
N SER A 273 21.22 13.22 6.41
CA SER A 273 20.79 13.86 5.16
C SER A 273 21.77 13.63 4.00
N GLN A 274 23.08 13.48 4.26
CA GLN A 274 24.07 13.20 3.22
C GLN A 274 23.89 11.78 2.67
N THR A 275 23.75 10.79 3.55
CA THR A 275 23.51 9.39 3.20
C THR A 275 22.21 9.25 2.40
N ILE A 276 21.15 9.94 2.83
CA ILE A 276 19.88 10.01 2.10
C ILE A 276 20.07 10.61 0.69
N LEU A 277 20.79 11.72 0.58
CA LEU A 277 21.06 12.37 -0.69
C LEU A 277 21.83 11.45 -1.65
N GLU A 278 22.85 10.74 -1.15
CA GLU A 278 23.63 9.77 -1.94
C GLU A 278 22.76 8.59 -2.40
N ALA A 279 21.89 8.07 -1.53
CA ALA A 279 20.99 6.96 -1.84
C ALA A 279 20.03 7.27 -3.00
N THR A 280 19.68 8.54 -3.24
CA THR A 280 18.79 8.94 -4.35
C THR A 280 19.33 8.67 -5.76
N ARG A 281 20.63 8.41 -5.89
CA ARG A 281 21.23 7.98 -7.16
C ARG A 281 20.82 6.55 -7.52
N LEU A 282 20.50 5.75 -6.51
CA LEU A 282 20.20 4.32 -6.65
C LEU A 282 18.71 4.04 -6.49
N LEU A 283 18.08 4.67 -5.49
CA LEU A 283 16.70 4.43 -5.09
C LEU A 283 15.71 5.24 -5.92
N ASP A 284 14.52 4.67 -6.17
CA ASP A 284 13.43 5.32 -6.88
C ASP A 284 12.50 6.09 -5.92
N TRP A 285 12.41 5.66 -4.66
CA TRP A 285 11.84 6.39 -3.51
C TRP A 285 12.45 5.88 -2.20
N ILE A 286 12.19 6.57 -1.08
CA ILE A 286 12.79 6.27 0.23
C ILE A 286 11.71 5.78 1.20
N ALA A 287 12.01 4.71 1.95
CA ALA A 287 11.22 4.30 3.10
C ALA A 287 11.73 5.02 4.36
N HIS A 288 10.82 5.58 5.16
CA HIS A 288 11.11 6.57 6.20
C HIS A 288 11.83 7.80 5.64
N GLY A 289 13.11 8.00 5.94
CA GLY A 289 13.93 9.09 5.40
C GLY A 289 13.66 10.45 6.03
N ARG A 290 13.07 10.49 7.23
CA ARG A 290 12.68 11.75 7.90
C ARG A 290 13.83 12.72 8.12
N ASN A 291 15.05 12.21 8.33
CA ASN A 291 16.27 13.01 8.51
C ASN A 291 16.70 13.80 7.26
N ALA A 292 16.05 13.61 6.10
CA ALA A 292 16.29 14.42 4.91
C ALA A 292 16.07 15.92 5.18
N VAL A 293 15.17 16.26 6.10
CA VAL A 293 14.78 17.65 6.42
C VAL A 293 15.69 18.35 7.42
N ASP A 294 16.69 17.64 7.94
CA ASP A 294 17.70 18.22 8.82
C ASP A 294 18.71 19.08 8.03
N SER A 295 18.71 18.94 6.70
CA SER A 295 19.39 19.80 5.74
C SER A 295 18.41 20.36 4.72
N GLU A 296 18.29 21.69 4.64
CA GLU A 296 17.43 22.35 3.63
C GLU A 296 17.89 22.02 2.20
N ASP A 297 19.20 21.94 1.97
CA ASP A 297 19.77 21.58 0.66
C ASP A 297 19.38 20.15 0.26
N CYS A 298 19.41 19.21 1.21
CA CYS A 298 18.94 17.85 0.96
C CYS A 298 17.46 17.85 0.61
N LEU A 299 16.59 18.43 1.45
CA LEU A 299 15.15 18.50 1.18
C LEU A 299 14.84 19.14 -0.19
N ASN A 300 15.50 20.25 -0.53
CA ASN A 300 15.33 20.92 -1.82
C ASN A 300 15.75 20.02 -2.99
N ALA A 301 16.85 19.28 -2.85
CA ALA A 301 17.27 18.29 -3.83
C ALA A 301 16.25 17.14 -3.98
N MET A 302 15.65 16.69 -2.88
CA MET A 302 14.60 15.64 -2.89
C MET A 302 13.36 16.12 -3.65
N ILE A 303 12.88 17.33 -3.36
CA ILE A 303 11.76 17.96 -4.05
C ILE A 303 12.07 18.09 -5.54
N ALA A 304 13.25 18.60 -5.90
CA ALA A 304 13.65 18.80 -7.30
C ALA A 304 13.73 17.48 -8.08
N LYS A 305 14.13 16.39 -7.42
CA LYS A 305 14.15 15.03 -8.01
C LYS A 305 12.76 14.39 -8.08
N GLY A 306 11.75 14.93 -7.40
CA GLY A 306 10.46 14.27 -7.24
C GLY A 306 10.53 13.02 -6.35
N MET A 307 11.46 13.01 -5.40
CA MET A 307 11.65 11.93 -4.44
C MET A 307 10.48 11.90 -3.45
N ARG A 308 10.07 10.69 -3.05
CA ARG A 308 8.98 10.45 -2.10
C ARG A 308 9.47 9.67 -0.89
N PHE A 309 8.80 9.90 0.23
CA PHE A 309 9.11 9.33 1.53
C PHE A 309 7.91 8.57 2.06
N GLU A 310 8.08 7.27 2.29
CA GLU A 310 7.08 6.44 2.96
C GLU A 310 7.21 6.64 4.46
N ILE A 311 6.47 7.61 4.99
CA ILE A 311 6.51 7.92 6.42
C ILE A 311 5.46 7.08 7.14
N CYS A 312 5.86 6.55 8.29
CA CYS A 312 5.04 5.70 9.15
C CYS A 312 4.89 6.38 10.53
N PRO A 313 4.00 7.39 10.68
CA PRO A 313 3.98 8.24 11.87
C PRO A 313 3.76 7.49 13.19
N LYS A 314 2.96 6.42 13.18
CA LYS A 314 2.69 5.62 14.39
C LYS A 314 3.90 4.76 14.78
N SER A 315 4.61 4.20 13.80
CA SER A 315 5.89 3.54 14.00
C SER A 315 6.94 4.53 14.50
N ASP A 316 7.01 5.73 13.90
CA ASP A 316 7.95 6.77 14.33
C ASP A 316 7.78 7.11 15.82
N ILE A 317 6.54 7.28 16.30
CA ILE A 317 6.24 7.56 17.71
C ILE A 317 6.53 6.34 18.60
N ALA A 318 6.22 5.15 18.09
CA ALA A 318 6.37 3.90 18.83
C ALA A 318 7.83 3.51 19.09
N VAL A 319 8.74 3.87 18.17
CA VAL A 319 10.11 3.36 18.12
C VAL A 319 11.15 4.41 18.48
N TYR A 320 10.84 5.71 18.34
CA TYR A 320 11.80 6.78 18.55
C TYR A 320 11.37 7.72 19.68
N GLU A 321 12.06 7.62 20.82
CA GLU A 321 11.81 8.45 22.01
C GLU A 321 11.86 9.96 21.73
N GLU A 322 12.68 10.40 20.77
CA GLU A 322 12.74 11.80 20.36
C GLU A 322 11.46 12.31 19.65
N ILE A 323 10.51 11.42 19.35
CA ILE A 323 9.21 11.69 18.72
C ILE A 323 8.09 11.21 19.66
N PRO A 324 7.84 11.89 20.79
CA PRO A 324 6.87 11.42 21.78
C PRO A 324 5.41 11.45 21.29
N ASP A 325 5.10 12.30 20.30
CA ASP A 325 3.77 12.46 19.71
C ASP A 325 3.84 13.14 18.33
N LEU A 326 2.70 13.20 17.64
CA LEU A 326 2.58 13.84 16.32
C LEU A 326 2.80 15.36 16.36
N ASP A 327 2.48 16.03 17.47
CA ASP A 327 2.67 17.47 17.63
C ASP A 327 4.15 17.82 17.72
N GLN A 328 4.99 16.91 18.22
CA GLN A 328 6.44 17.07 18.33
C GLN A 328 7.19 16.45 17.14
N HIS A 329 6.51 15.81 16.18
CA HIS A 329 7.11 15.26 14.96
C HIS A 329 7.45 16.35 13.92
N ILE A 330 8.48 17.15 14.20
CA ILE A 330 8.90 18.30 13.37
C ILE A 330 9.27 17.86 11.94
N GLN A 331 9.90 16.69 11.79
CA GLN A 331 10.36 16.21 10.49
C GLN A 331 9.19 15.85 9.59
N LEU A 332 8.17 15.15 10.12
CA LEU A 332 6.93 14.87 9.40
C LEU A 332 6.23 16.16 8.95
N LYS A 333 6.13 17.17 9.82
CA LYS A 333 5.53 18.47 9.47
C LYS A 333 6.23 19.11 8.27
N LYS A 334 7.56 19.12 8.24
CA LYS A 334 8.35 19.65 7.12
C LYS A 334 8.13 18.86 5.83
N LEU A 335 8.11 17.53 5.91
CA LEU A 335 7.88 16.66 4.74
C LEU A 335 6.45 16.79 4.17
N LEU A 336 5.44 16.88 5.04
CA LEU A 336 4.05 17.12 4.64
C LEU A 336 3.89 18.48 3.96
N ALA A 337 4.51 19.53 4.50
CA ALA A 337 4.52 20.85 3.88
C ALA A 337 5.19 20.84 2.49
N ALA A 338 6.23 20.01 2.30
CA ALA A 338 6.88 19.79 1.01
C ALA A 338 6.07 18.88 0.05
N GLN A 339 4.97 18.27 0.50
CA GLN A 339 4.11 17.36 -0.28
C GLN A 339 4.87 16.17 -0.90
N VAL A 340 5.87 15.65 -0.19
CA VAL A 340 6.71 14.51 -0.60
C VAL A 340 6.35 13.19 0.11
N VAL A 341 5.38 13.22 1.02
CA VAL A 341 5.02 12.09 1.88
C VAL A 341 4.03 11.15 1.21
N THR A 342 4.20 9.86 1.47
CA THR A 342 3.14 8.84 1.49
C THR A 342 2.98 8.39 2.94
N LEU A 343 1.74 8.17 3.38
CA LEU A 343 1.46 7.71 4.75
C LEU A 343 1.21 6.20 4.71
N SER A 344 1.93 5.43 5.55
CA SER A 344 1.85 3.97 5.61
C SER A 344 1.81 3.45 7.05
N SER A 345 1.49 2.17 7.22
CA SER A 345 1.24 1.56 8.54
C SER A 345 2.45 0.89 9.20
N ASP A 346 3.46 0.51 8.42
CA ASP A 346 4.63 -0.25 8.86
C ASP A 346 4.25 -1.65 9.36
N ASP A 347 4.05 -1.82 10.66
CA ASP A 347 3.66 -3.08 11.28
C ASP A 347 2.28 -2.93 11.94
N PRO A 348 1.19 -3.03 11.16
CA PRO A 348 -0.14 -2.66 11.66
C PRO A 348 -0.68 -3.59 12.75
N ALA A 349 -0.10 -4.79 12.90
CA ALA A 349 -0.34 -5.65 14.06
C ALA A 349 0.09 -4.98 15.37
N PHE A 350 1.19 -4.22 15.38
CA PHE A 350 1.73 -3.54 16.57
C PHE A 350 1.29 -2.09 16.68
N PHE A 351 1.32 -1.34 15.57
CA PHE A 351 1.11 0.13 15.58
C PHE A 351 -0.29 0.55 15.15
N GLY A 352 -1.12 -0.41 14.72
CA GLY A 352 -2.43 -0.16 14.16
C GLY A 352 -2.41 0.16 12.66
N GLY A 353 -3.58 0.02 12.04
CA GLY A 353 -3.74 0.13 10.59
C GLY A 353 -3.61 1.55 10.02
N VAL A 354 -3.35 1.64 8.70
CA VAL A 354 -3.22 2.92 7.96
C VAL A 354 -4.43 3.85 8.07
N THR A 355 -5.65 3.35 8.30
CA THR A 355 -6.80 4.23 8.57
C THR A 355 -6.59 5.05 9.85
N GLY A 356 -6.03 4.43 10.89
CA GLY A 356 -5.66 5.11 12.14
C GLY A 356 -4.56 6.15 11.90
N VAL A 357 -3.56 5.83 11.07
CA VAL A 357 -2.51 6.80 10.67
C VAL A 357 -3.13 8.07 10.07
N TYR A 358 -4.06 7.92 9.11
CA TYR A 358 -4.72 9.07 8.49
C TYR A 358 -5.58 9.86 9.49
N GLN A 359 -6.27 9.18 10.41
CA GLN A 359 -7.06 9.80 11.47
C GLN A 359 -6.18 10.61 12.42
N ASP A 360 -5.09 10.03 12.91
CA ASP A 360 -4.20 10.68 13.87
C ASP A 360 -3.54 11.92 13.25
N VAL A 361 -3.06 11.81 12.01
CA VAL A 361 -2.46 12.92 11.26
C VAL A 361 -3.46 14.05 11.00
N LEU A 362 -4.71 13.73 10.69
CA LEU A 362 -5.79 14.72 10.52
C LEU A 362 -6.16 15.38 11.85
N ASN A 363 -6.31 14.60 12.91
CA ASN A 363 -6.73 15.06 14.23
C ASN A 363 -5.68 15.95 14.90
N ALA A 364 -4.39 15.64 14.67
CA ALA A 364 -3.27 16.50 15.04
C ALA A 364 -3.16 17.77 14.17
N LYS A 365 -4.07 17.97 13.20
CA LYS A 365 -4.12 19.14 12.30
C LYS A 365 -2.82 19.37 11.54
N LEU A 366 -2.09 18.31 11.23
CA LEU A 366 -0.86 18.40 10.45
C LEU A 366 -1.14 18.72 8.97
N VAL A 367 -2.32 18.31 8.51
CA VAL A 367 -2.79 18.45 7.13
C VAL A 367 -4.31 18.54 7.08
N ASP A 368 -4.83 19.05 5.96
CA ASP A 368 -6.24 18.93 5.59
C ASP A 368 -6.53 17.69 4.72
N TYR A 369 -7.80 17.51 4.32
CA TYR A 369 -8.22 16.40 3.46
C TYR A 369 -7.59 16.40 2.06
N SER A 370 -7.33 17.58 1.49
CA SER A 370 -6.68 17.70 0.18
C SER A 370 -5.24 17.16 0.27
N GLN A 371 -4.52 17.56 1.31
CA GLN A 371 -3.16 17.12 1.57
C GLN A 371 -3.09 15.63 1.96
N LEU A 372 -4.07 15.09 2.69
CA LEU A 372 -4.16 13.64 2.91
C LEU A 372 -4.36 12.87 1.60
N LEU A 373 -5.24 13.35 0.70
CA LEU A 373 -5.42 12.72 -0.61
C LEU A 373 -4.17 12.87 -1.46
N GLN A 374 -3.44 13.97 -1.30
CA GLN A 374 -2.14 14.15 -1.95
C GLN A 374 -1.13 13.10 -1.49
N CYS A 375 -1.15 12.69 -0.21
CA CYS A 375 -0.33 11.56 0.27
C CYS A 375 -0.73 10.24 -0.41
N THR A 376 -2.02 10.01 -0.63
CA THR A 376 -2.53 8.86 -1.41
C THR A 376 -2.09 8.91 -2.87
N VAL A 377 -2.16 10.07 -3.54
CA VAL A 377 -1.66 10.25 -4.91
C VAL A 377 -0.16 9.98 -4.99
N ASN A 378 0.60 10.49 -4.02
CA ASN A 378 2.03 10.22 -3.93
C ASN A 378 2.29 8.72 -3.80
N GLY A 379 1.46 7.99 -3.05
CA GLY A 379 1.54 6.53 -2.91
C GLY A 379 1.15 5.74 -4.16
N LEU A 380 0.28 6.26 -5.03
CA LEU A 380 -0.01 5.61 -6.32
C LEU A 380 1.13 5.74 -7.33
N MET A 381 2.03 6.70 -7.12
CA MET A 381 3.10 7.03 -8.05
C MET A 381 4.40 7.32 -7.31
N PRO A 382 4.95 6.44 -6.45
CA PRO A 382 6.03 6.85 -5.53
C PRO A 382 7.34 7.19 -6.26
N ALA A 383 7.65 6.49 -7.34
CA ALA A 383 8.92 6.58 -8.04
C ALA A 383 9.22 7.97 -8.64
N GLN A 384 10.48 8.41 -8.50
CA GLN A 384 10.95 9.64 -9.13
C GLN A 384 10.78 9.62 -10.66
N PRO A 385 10.52 10.77 -11.32
CA PRO A 385 10.25 10.82 -12.75
C PRO A 385 11.34 10.21 -13.64
N ALA A 386 12.62 10.33 -13.24
CA ALA A 386 13.74 9.75 -13.99
C ALA A 386 13.62 8.22 -14.14
N SER A 387 13.21 7.52 -13.07
CA SER A 387 12.99 6.08 -13.09
C SER A 387 11.81 5.69 -13.97
N LEU A 388 10.75 6.52 -13.99
CA LEU A 388 9.59 6.28 -14.84
C LEU A 388 9.92 6.44 -16.32
N GLU A 389 10.75 7.43 -16.69
CA GLU A 389 11.26 7.57 -18.05
C GLU A 389 12.20 6.41 -18.44
N GLU A 390 13.04 5.93 -17.52
CA GLU A 390 13.87 4.73 -17.70
C GLU A 390 12.99 3.51 -18.04
N PHE A 391 11.95 3.25 -17.24
CA PHE A 391 11.03 2.13 -17.51
C PHE A 391 10.20 2.32 -18.77
N LYS A 392 9.77 3.55 -19.08
CA LYS A 392 9.05 3.84 -20.33
C LYS A 392 9.89 3.51 -21.55
N ALA A 393 11.20 3.80 -21.52
CA ALA A 393 12.12 3.53 -22.60
C ALA A 393 12.51 2.05 -22.70
N ASN A 394 12.89 1.43 -21.57
CA ASN A 394 13.53 0.12 -21.58
C ASN A 394 12.58 -1.04 -21.27
N GLN A 395 11.46 -0.78 -20.60
CA GLN A 395 10.53 -1.78 -20.06
C GLN A 395 9.05 -1.34 -20.25
N PRO A 396 8.61 -1.06 -21.49
CA PRO A 396 7.34 -0.38 -21.75
C PRO A 396 6.10 -1.15 -21.26
N LYS A 397 6.14 -2.50 -21.26
CA LYS A 397 5.05 -3.33 -20.73
C LYS A 397 4.87 -3.09 -19.22
N PHE A 398 5.95 -3.13 -18.45
CA PHE A 398 5.91 -2.86 -17.02
C PHE A 398 5.46 -1.44 -16.73
N PHE A 399 5.98 -0.45 -17.46
CA PHE A 399 5.53 0.94 -17.33
C PHE A 399 4.02 1.06 -17.56
N GLN A 400 3.47 0.46 -18.62
CA GLN A 400 2.03 0.49 -18.92
C GLN A 400 1.19 -0.18 -17.81
N GLU A 401 1.67 -1.26 -17.21
CA GLU A 401 1.00 -1.93 -16.09
C GLU A 401 0.96 -1.05 -14.85
N GLN A 402 2.08 -0.41 -14.50
CA GLN A 402 2.12 0.56 -13.40
C GLN A 402 1.21 1.76 -13.65
N GLN A 403 1.18 2.28 -14.89
CA GLN A 403 0.26 3.35 -15.28
C GLN A 403 -1.21 2.93 -15.13
N ARG A 404 -1.55 1.69 -15.52
CA ARG A 404 -2.92 1.17 -15.39
C ARG A 404 -3.34 1.10 -13.91
N ILE A 405 -2.47 0.62 -13.02
CA ILE A 405 -2.73 0.58 -11.57
C ILE A 405 -2.90 2.00 -11.02
N ALA A 406 -1.97 2.91 -11.33
CA ALA A 406 -2.01 4.29 -10.85
C ALA A 406 -3.28 5.01 -11.33
N MET A 407 -3.64 4.89 -12.62
CA MET A 407 -4.85 5.48 -13.19
C MET A 407 -6.12 4.91 -12.56
N THR A 408 -6.14 3.61 -12.27
CA THR A 408 -7.24 2.97 -11.55
C THR A 408 -7.38 3.51 -10.13
N GLY A 409 -6.26 3.77 -9.45
CA GLY A 409 -6.25 4.45 -8.15
C GLY A 409 -6.76 5.89 -8.24
N LEU A 410 -6.34 6.65 -9.25
CA LEU A 410 -6.80 8.03 -9.46
C LEU A 410 -8.31 8.10 -9.76
N LEU A 411 -8.88 7.12 -10.46
CA LEU A 411 -10.34 7.01 -10.62
C LEU A 411 -11.07 6.82 -9.28
N LYS A 412 -10.46 6.09 -8.32
CA LYS A 412 -11.02 5.91 -6.97
C LYS A 412 -10.93 7.20 -6.14
N ILE A 413 -9.88 7.99 -6.34
CA ILE A 413 -9.77 9.35 -5.77
C ILE A 413 -10.82 10.26 -6.41
N GLN A 414 -10.97 10.25 -7.72
CA GLN A 414 -11.99 11.03 -8.43
C GLN A 414 -13.41 10.69 -7.98
N PHE A 415 -13.71 9.40 -7.77
CA PHE A 415 -14.96 8.95 -7.14
C PHE A 415 -15.18 9.63 -5.78
N PHE A 416 -14.17 9.64 -4.92
CA PHE A 416 -14.26 10.29 -3.61
C PHE A 416 -14.41 11.82 -3.72
N GLN A 417 -13.79 12.47 -4.71
CA GLN A 417 -14.02 13.91 -4.96
C GLN A 417 -15.47 14.20 -5.33
N TYR A 418 -16.10 13.38 -6.20
CA TYR A 418 -17.53 13.52 -6.48
C TYR A 418 -18.39 13.30 -5.23
N TYR A 419 -18.09 12.26 -4.44
CA TYR A 419 -18.74 12.05 -3.15
C TYR A 419 -18.60 13.27 -2.22
N TRP A 420 -17.40 13.86 -2.14
CA TRP A 420 -17.12 15.05 -1.34
C TRP A 420 -17.95 16.26 -1.78
N LEU A 421 -18.00 16.52 -3.09
CA LEU A 421 -18.75 17.64 -3.68
C LEU A 421 -20.27 17.53 -3.46
N MET A 422 -20.78 16.32 -3.21
CA MET A 422 -22.18 16.07 -2.86
C MET A 422 -22.50 16.46 -1.41
N LEU A 423 -21.54 16.40 -0.48
CA LEU A 423 -21.77 16.52 0.97
C LEU A 423 -22.54 17.79 1.35
N PRO A 424 -22.21 19.00 0.84
CA PRO A 424 -22.94 20.22 1.23
C PRO A 424 -24.42 20.17 0.89
N SER A 425 -24.81 19.47 -0.17
CA SER A 425 -26.23 19.37 -0.58
C SER A 425 -27.04 18.42 0.29
N LEU A 426 -26.41 17.53 1.06
CA LEU A 426 -27.12 16.55 1.88
C LEU A 426 -27.99 17.19 2.96
N VAL A 427 -27.62 18.37 3.50
CA VAL A 427 -28.40 19.08 4.52
C VAL A 427 -29.76 19.58 4.02
N ASN A 428 -29.93 19.66 2.69
CA ASN A 428 -31.16 20.13 2.05
C ASN A 428 -32.16 19.00 1.75
N LEU A 429 -31.76 17.75 1.99
CA LEU A 429 -32.60 16.58 1.73
C LEU A 429 -33.36 16.14 2.99
N PRO A 430 -34.41 15.30 2.84
CA PRO A 430 -34.94 14.54 3.96
C PRO A 430 -33.85 13.68 4.61
N ALA A 431 -33.82 13.63 5.94
CA ALA A 431 -32.75 12.97 6.71
C ALA A 431 -32.53 11.49 6.30
N GLU A 432 -33.60 10.75 6.02
CA GLU A 432 -33.50 9.36 5.56
C GLU A 432 -32.77 9.24 4.22
N THR A 433 -33.07 10.13 3.27
CA THR A 433 -32.40 10.19 1.96
C THR A 433 -30.95 10.62 2.12
N ALA A 434 -30.68 11.64 2.93
CA ALA A 434 -29.33 12.11 3.21
C ALA A 434 -28.46 11.00 3.83
N GLN A 435 -29.01 10.24 4.78
CA GLN A 435 -28.34 9.10 5.40
C GLN A 435 -28.01 8.01 4.37
N LYS A 436 -28.95 7.65 3.48
CA LYS A 436 -28.70 6.67 2.41
C LYS A 436 -27.55 7.11 1.51
N LEU A 437 -27.56 8.36 1.03
CA LEU A 437 -26.50 8.90 0.17
C LEU A 437 -25.16 9.03 0.89
N PHE A 438 -25.16 9.37 2.18
CA PHE A 438 -23.94 9.43 2.98
C PHE A 438 -23.27 8.05 3.14
N GLN A 439 -24.04 6.95 3.05
CA GLN A 439 -23.47 5.61 3.09
C GLN A 439 -22.72 5.21 1.82
N ILE A 440 -22.81 5.98 0.73
CA ILE A 440 -22.05 5.72 -0.50
C ILE A 440 -20.54 5.67 -0.21
N ASP A 441 -19.87 4.71 -0.82
CA ASP A 441 -18.42 4.52 -0.81
C ASP A 441 -17.96 3.71 -2.04
N LEU A 442 -16.67 3.40 -2.13
CA LEU A 442 -16.11 2.62 -3.24
C LEU A 442 -16.69 1.20 -3.37
N LYS A 443 -17.34 0.67 -2.33
CA LYS A 443 -17.94 -0.67 -2.31
C LYS A 443 -19.40 -0.65 -2.78
N THR A 444 -20.04 0.52 -2.80
CA THR A 444 -21.38 0.72 -3.35
C THR A 444 -21.43 0.29 -4.82
N SER A 445 -22.44 -0.49 -5.21
CA SER A 445 -22.54 -1.04 -6.57
C SER A 445 -23.02 0.00 -7.59
N GLU A 446 -22.67 -0.18 -8.88
CA GLU A 446 -23.21 0.65 -9.98
C GLU A 446 -24.74 0.67 -9.98
N LYS A 447 -25.38 -0.47 -9.71
CA LYS A 447 -26.83 -0.61 -9.63
C LYS A 447 -27.42 0.29 -8.54
N GLN A 448 -26.83 0.29 -7.34
CA GLN A 448 -27.29 1.14 -6.24
C GLN A 448 -27.14 2.63 -6.56
N ILE A 449 -26.04 3.03 -7.22
CA ILE A 449 -25.86 4.43 -7.64
C ILE A 449 -26.93 4.84 -8.67
N VAL A 450 -27.30 3.95 -9.59
CA VAL A 450 -28.39 4.18 -10.55
C VAL A 450 -29.76 4.29 -9.86
N GLU A 451 -30.01 3.48 -8.83
CA GLU A 451 -31.22 3.59 -8.01
C GLU A 451 -31.29 4.98 -7.35
N TYR A 452 -30.21 5.45 -6.72
CA TYR A 452 -30.16 6.79 -6.13
C TYR A 452 -30.35 7.92 -7.14
N LEU A 453 -29.77 7.80 -8.35
CA LEU A 453 -29.97 8.77 -9.44
C LEU A 453 -31.44 8.89 -9.86
N SER A 454 -32.24 7.85 -9.70
CA SER A 454 -33.68 7.87 -10.02
C SER A 454 -34.55 8.47 -8.91
N GLU A 455 -34.03 8.55 -7.69
CA GLU A 455 -34.76 9.00 -6.50
C GLU A 455 -34.55 10.50 -6.19
N VAL A 456 -33.45 11.09 -6.67
CA VAL A 456 -33.03 12.46 -6.30
C VAL A 456 -32.98 13.37 -7.52
N ILE A 457 -33.58 14.57 -7.41
CA ILE A 457 -33.66 15.57 -8.49
C ILE A 457 -32.71 16.77 -8.22
N ASP A 458 -32.00 16.78 -7.09
CA ASP A 458 -31.01 17.83 -6.80
C ASP A 458 -29.88 17.81 -7.86
N PRO A 459 -29.62 18.93 -8.57
CA PRO A 459 -28.66 18.96 -9.67
C PRO A 459 -27.23 18.61 -9.25
N VAL A 460 -26.79 19.07 -8.08
CA VAL A 460 -25.42 18.82 -7.58
C VAL A 460 -25.25 17.35 -7.23
N ILE A 461 -26.24 16.76 -6.56
CA ILE A 461 -26.25 15.34 -6.20
C ILE A 461 -26.31 14.48 -7.48
N THR A 462 -27.14 14.85 -8.44
CA THR A 462 -27.25 14.15 -9.73
C THR A 462 -25.94 14.16 -10.50
N ASP A 463 -25.26 15.30 -10.57
CA ASP A 463 -23.94 15.45 -11.18
C ASP A 463 -22.89 14.56 -10.47
N ALA A 464 -22.85 14.62 -9.13
CA ALA A 464 -21.92 13.83 -8.33
C ALA A 464 -22.13 12.31 -8.48
N LEU A 465 -23.38 11.84 -8.39
CA LEU A 465 -23.73 10.42 -8.58
C LEU A 465 -23.40 9.95 -10.01
N SER A 466 -23.64 10.79 -11.02
CA SER A 466 -23.28 10.49 -12.41
C SER A 466 -21.76 10.38 -12.58
N GLY A 467 -20.99 11.28 -11.98
CA GLY A 467 -19.53 11.23 -11.96
C GLY A 467 -18.98 9.98 -11.26
N MET A 468 -19.54 9.63 -10.09
CA MET A 468 -19.22 8.40 -9.37
C MET A 468 -19.52 7.14 -10.19
N LEU A 469 -20.66 7.09 -10.87
CA LEU A 469 -21.04 5.97 -11.75
C LEU A 469 -20.07 5.82 -12.92
N GLN A 470 -19.66 6.92 -13.55
CA GLN A 470 -18.65 6.90 -14.62
C GLN A 470 -17.29 6.40 -14.12
N CYS A 471 -16.87 6.83 -12.92
CA CYS A 471 -15.66 6.33 -12.28
C CYS A 471 -15.73 4.82 -12.07
N LYS A 472 -16.85 4.32 -11.50
CA LYS A 472 -17.08 2.89 -11.25
C LYS A 472 -16.99 2.03 -12.50
N CYS A 473 -17.66 2.45 -13.58
CA CYS A 473 -17.59 1.74 -14.86
C CYS A 473 -16.15 1.59 -15.37
N LYS A 474 -15.34 2.67 -15.30
CA LYS A 474 -13.94 2.65 -15.71
C LYS A 474 -13.06 1.83 -14.77
N ILE A 475 -13.29 1.92 -13.46
CA ILE A 475 -12.60 1.11 -12.44
C ILE A 475 -12.80 -0.37 -12.79
N ARG A 476 -14.05 -0.83 -12.95
CA ARG A 476 -14.35 -2.23 -13.29
C ARG A 476 -13.62 -2.69 -14.56
N THR A 477 -13.65 -1.88 -15.62
CA THR A 477 -12.95 -2.21 -16.87
C THR A 477 -11.44 -2.35 -16.66
N ASN A 478 -10.81 -1.41 -15.95
CA ASN A 478 -9.38 -1.47 -15.69
C ASN A 478 -9.01 -2.64 -14.77
N THR A 479 -9.80 -2.90 -13.73
CA THR A 479 -9.52 -3.98 -12.76
C THR A 479 -9.69 -5.35 -13.39
N GLN A 480 -10.62 -5.51 -14.34
CA GLN A 480 -10.70 -6.73 -15.14
C GLN A 480 -9.41 -6.96 -15.95
N ALA A 481 -8.87 -5.91 -16.59
CA ALA A 481 -7.61 -6.02 -17.32
C ALA A 481 -6.43 -6.36 -16.38
N ILE A 482 -6.34 -5.71 -15.22
CA ILE A 482 -5.33 -6.01 -14.20
C ILE A 482 -5.46 -7.45 -13.68
N LEU A 483 -6.69 -7.95 -13.53
CA LEU A 483 -6.95 -9.33 -13.11
C LEU A 483 -6.47 -10.34 -14.16
N GLU A 484 -6.73 -10.11 -15.44
CA GLU A 484 -6.22 -10.98 -16.51
C GLU A 484 -4.69 -10.95 -16.58
N GLU A 485 -4.07 -9.77 -16.47
CA GLU A 485 -2.61 -9.64 -16.36
C GLU A 485 -2.06 -10.39 -15.13
N THR A 486 -2.74 -10.30 -13.98
CA THR A 486 -2.36 -11.00 -12.74
C THR A 486 -2.47 -12.53 -12.89
N LYS A 487 -3.52 -13.04 -13.54
CA LYS A 487 -3.66 -14.46 -13.88
C LYS A 487 -2.52 -14.93 -14.77
N GLN A 488 -2.17 -14.15 -15.79
CA GLN A 488 -1.06 -14.47 -16.68
C GLN A 488 0.27 -14.53 -15.90
N MET A 489 0.58 -13.53 -15.08
CA MET A 489 1.82 -13.50 -14.27
C MET A 489 1.89 -14.69 -13.30
N HIS A 490 0.76 -15.04 -12.70
CA HIS A 490 0.64 -16.21 -11.82
C HIS A 490 0.93 -17.52 -12.58
N SER A 491 0.29 -17.74 -13.73
CA SER A 491 0.53 -18.93 -14.55
C SER A 491 1.97 -19.01 -15.05
N GLU A 492 2.54 -17.90 -15.52
CA GLU A 492 3.94 -17.82 -15.99
C GLU A 492 4.92 -18.23 -14.90
N PHE A 493 4.69 -17.80 -13.65
CA PHE A 493 5.52 -18.18 -12.51
C PHE A 493 5.36 -19.67 -12.17
N TYR A 494 4.11 -20.15 -12.13
CA TYR A 494 3.79 -21.55 -11.82
C TYR A 494 4.41 -22.52 -12.84
N GLU A 495 4.33 -22.20 -14.14
CA GLU A 495 4.94 -23.02 -15.20
C GLU A 495 6.46 -23.10 -15.06
N ARG A 496 7.14 -21.98 -14.74
CA ARG A 496 8.59 -21.96 -14.53
C ARG A 496 9.01 -22.83 -13.35
N CYS A 497 8.27 -22.78 -12.25
CA CYS A 497 8.56 -23.62 -11.08
C CYS A 497 8.47 -25.12 -11.41
N ASN A 498 7.61 -25.51 -12.35
CA ASN A 498 7.41 -26.92 -12.73
C ASN A 498 8.32 -27.40 -13.88
N GLN A 499 8.89 -26.50 -14.68
CA GLN A 499 9.79 -26.84 -15.80
C GLN A 499 11.25 -27.05 -15.35
N ASP A 500 11.63 -26.60 -14.16
CA ASP A 500 12.99 -26.76 -13.65
C ASP A 500 13.13 -28.12 -12.94
N ASP A 501 13.58 -29.14 -13.68
CA ASP A 501 13.80 -30.50 -13.17
C ASP A 501 14.79 -30.56 -11.97
N THR A 502 15.63 -29.52 -11.78
CA THR A 502 16.52 -29.43 -10.62
C THR A 502 15.78 -28.97 -9.35
N MET A 503 14.71 -28.18 -9.48
CA MET A 503 13.83 -27.80 -8.37
C MET A 503 12.80 -28.89 -8.04
N ASN A 504 12.36 -29.69 -9.01
CA ASN A 504 11.53 -30.87 -8.75
C ASN A 504 12.22 -31.87 -7.80
N LEU A 505 13.55 -31.99 -7.86
CA LEU A 505 14.31 -32.82 -6.93
C LEU A 505 14.28 -32.27 -5.50
N ALA A 506 14.36 -30.95 -5.32
CA ALA A 506 14.20 -30.29 -4.03
C ALA A 506 12.75 -30.43 -3.51
N PHE A 507 11.74 -30.17 -4.33
CA PHE A 507 10.31 -30.37 -4.01
C PHE A 507 9.98 -31.80 -3.55
N SER A 508 10.56 -32.80 -4.23
CA SER A 508 10.39 -34.21 -3.89
C SER A 508 11.13 -34.61 -2.62
N LEU A 509 12.35 -34.10 -2.40
CA LEU A 509 13.14 -34.41 -1.20
C LEU A 509 12.54 -33.78 0.07
N THR A 510 12.04 -32.54 0.03
CA THR A 510 11.43 -31.88 1.21
C THR A 510 10.09 -32.52 1.60
N SER A 511 9.27 -32.90 0.62
CA SER A 511 8.00 -33.62 0.89
C SER A 511 8.23 -35.04 1.41
N THR A 512 9.27 -35.72 0.94
CA THR A 512 9.62 -37.08 1.40
C THR A 512 10.30 -37.07 2.78
N LEU A 513 11.15 -36.08 3.07
CA LEU A 513 11.79 -35.92 4.39
C LEU A 513 10.80 -35.51 5.47
N ASN A 514 9.79 -34.68 5.16
CA ASN A 514 8.72 -34.32 6.09
C ASN A 514 7.74 -35.48 6.36
N CYS A 515 7.57 -36.41 5.43
CA CYS A 515 6.84 -37.66 5.68
C CYS A 515 7.62 -38.65 6.56
N LEU A 516 8.96 -38.65 6.49
CA LEU A 516 9.81 -39.55 7.29
C LEU A 516 10.09 -39.03 8.71
N SER A 517 10.14 -37.71 8.92
CA SER A 517 10.30 -37.12 10.26
C SER A 517 9.02 -37.17 11.11
N GLY A 518 7.85 -37.41 10.50
CA GLY A 518 6.60 -37.69 11.21
C GLY A 518 6.36 -39.17 11.56
N MET A 519 7.25 -40.08 11.11
CA MET A 519 7.17 -41.53 11.37
C MET A 519 8.25 -42.05 12.35
N LEU A 520 9.22 -41.22 12.73
CA LEU A 520 10.22 -41.49 13.78
C LEU A 520 9.91 -40.61 15.00
#